data_AF-A0A401H9W2-F1
#
_entry.id   AF-A0A401H9W2-F1
#
_cell.length_a   1.000
_cell.length_b   1.000
_cell.length_c   1.000
_cell.angle_alpha   90.00
_cell.angle_beta   90.00
_cell.angle_gamma   90.00
#
_symmetry.space_group_name_H-M   'P 1'
#
loop_
_entity.id
_entity.type
_entity.pdbx_description
1 polymer ?
#
loop_
_entity_poly.entity_id
_entity_poly.type
_entity_poly.pdbx_seq_one_letter_code
_entity_poly.pdbx_strand_id
1 'polypeptide(L)'
;MGRGNFITRIFEVKSEESIVVYGLGRPKEIRLPREVIEWMVDSYPITRILEEAINHYSFRRRLSHPGAIRSLILLLYARGRGEPPYKVARRYGIAPEQLYRMERGLKKDGMYEFVMNALSLASG
;
A
#
# COMPACT_ATOMS: atom_id res chain seq x y z
N MET A 1 -5.06 32.96 0.50
CA MET A 1 -4.70 31.79 1.33
C MET A 1 -5.87 30.82 1.30
N GLY A 2 -5.72 29.73 0.56
CA GLY A 2 -6.69 28.64 0.54
C GLY A 2 -5.94 27.37 0.17
N ARG A 3 -5.38 26.68 1.17
CA ARG A 3 -4.85 25.33 0.98
C ARG A 3 -6.05 24.38 0.95
N GLY A 4 -6.78 24.40 -0.16
CA GLY A 4 -7.94 23.55 -0.40
C GLY A 4 -7.50 22.14 -0.77
N ASN A 5 -7.87 21.17 0.06
CA ASN A 5 -8.06 19.74 -0.24
C ASN A 5 -7.01 19.09 -1.16
N PHE A 6 -5.97 18.47 -0.57
CA PHE A 6 -5.20 17.44 -1.26
C PHE A 6 -6.08 16.19 -1.44
N ILE A 7 -6.83 16.16 -2.54
CA ILE A 7 -7.41 14.91 -3.05
C ILE A 7 -6.30 14.21 -3.83
N THR A 8 -5.66 13.21 -3.23
CA THR A 8 -4.83 12.26 -3.97
C THR A 8 -5.70 11.01 -4.19
N ARG A 9 -6.43 11.01 -5.32
CA ARG A 9 -7.69 10.28 -5.66
C ARG A 9 -7.71 8.73 -5.57
N ILE A 10 -6.83 8.08 -4.82
CA ILE A 10 -6.78 6.61 -4.72
C ILE A 10 -7.15 6.07 -3.34
N PHE A 11 -7.02 6.85 -2.27
CA PHE A 11 -7.55 6.50 -0.96
C PHE A 11 -7.89 7.74 -0.11
N GLU A 12 -8.73 7.54 0.90
CA GLU A 12 -9.03 8.51 1.94
C GLU A 12 -8.89 7.87 3.32
N VAL A 13 -8.48 8.65 4.32
CA VAL A 13 -8.49 8.20 5.71
C VAL A 13 -9.91 8.36 6.25
N LYS A 14 -10.52 7.25 6.67
CA LYS A 14 -11.88 7.22 7.22
C LYS A 14 -11.88 7.29 8.75
N SER A 15 -10.89 6.68 9.39
CA SER A 15 -10.67 6.71 10.85
C SER A 15 -9.21 6.43 11.17
N GLU A 16 -8.83 6.47 12.45
CA GLU A 16 -7.47 6.13 12.90
C GLU A 16 -7.04 4.70 12.56
N GLU A 17 -7.98 3.81 12.22
CA GLU A 17 -7.70 2.39 11.93
C GLU A 17 -8.24 1.92 10.57
N SER A 18 -8.68 2.85 9.72
CA SER A 18 -9.26 2.49 8.43
C SER A 18 -9.05 3.54 7.35
N ILE A 19 -8.77 3.06 6.14
CA ILE A 19 -8.79 3.86 4.91
C ILE A 19 -9.85 3.31 3.95
N VAL A 20 -10.33 4.12 3.03
CA VAL A 20 -11.14 3.67 1.88
C VAL A 20 -10.29 3.82 0.62
N VAL A 21 -10.19 2.75 -0.17
CA VAL A 21 -9.43 2.71 -1.43
C VAL A 21 -10.37 2.71 -2.63
N TYR A 22 -10.03 3.51 -3.63
CA TYR A 22 -10.79 3.75 -4.87
C TYR A 22 -10.07 3.14 -6.09
N GLY A 23 -10.72 3.17 -7.26
CA GLY A 23 -10.10 2.75 -8.53
C GLY A 23 -10.12 1.26 -8.85
N LEU A 24 -10.70 0.42 -7.98
CA LEU A 24 -10.81 -1.04 -8.15
C LEU A 24 -12.28 -1.51 -8.21
N GLY A 25 -13.13 -0.72 -8.86
CA GLY A 25 -14.59 -0.89 -8.87
C GLY A 25 -15.24 -0.22 -7.67
N ARG A 26 -16.02 -0.97 -6.89
CA ARG A 26 -16.64 -0.44 -5.64
C ARG A 26 -15.55 -0.01 -4.65
N PRO A 27 -15.73 1.12 -3.93
CA PRO A 27 -14.81 1.53 -2.86
C PRO A 27 -14.61 0.41 -1.84
N LYS A 28 -13.37 0.25 -1.37
CA LYS A 28 -12.97 -0.82 -0.45
C LYS A 28 -12.45 -0.23 0.83
N GLU A 29 -13.14 -0.50 1.93
CA GLU A 29 -12.66 -0.15 3.26
C GLU A 29 -11.60 -1.16 3.72
N ILE A 30 -10.44 -0.66 4.11
CA ILE A 30 -9.28 -1.44 4.52
C ILE A 30 -8.95 -1.09 5.96
N ARG A 31 -8.98 -2.09 6.85
CA ARG A 31 -8.49 -1.93 8.23
C ARG A 31 -6.97 -2.01 8.26
N LEU A 32 -6.34 -1.00 8.86
CA LEU A 32 -4.90 -0.88 8.99
C LEU A 32 -4.55 -0.39 10.40
N PRO A 33 -3.41 -0.81 10.95
CA PRO A 33 -2.89 -0.23 12.19
C PRO A 33 -2.67 1.27 12.03
N ARG A 34 -2.95 2.04 13.08
CA ARG A 34 -2.78 3.50 13.10
C ARG A 34 -1.41 3.96 12.61
N GLU A 35 -0.34 3.35 13.11
CA GLU A 35 1.04 3.68 12.73
C GLU A 35 1.31 3.49 11.23
N VAL A 36 0.61 2.57 10.57
CA VAL A 36 0.72 2.36 9.13
C VAL A 36 0.00 3.47 8.38
N ILE A 37 -1.19 3.89 8.85
CA ILE A 37 -1.94 5.00 8.26
C ILE A 37 -1.15 6.30 8.38
N GLU A 38 -0.64 6.62 9.57
CA GLU A 38 0.20 7.80 9.81
C GLU A 38 1.41 7.82 8.86
N TRP A 39 2.14 6.71 8.78
CA TRP A 39 3.27 6.57 7.85
C TRP A 39 2.87 6.75 6.38
N MET A 40 1.70 6.25 5.96
CA MET A 40 1.23 6.40 4.59
C MET A 40 0.87 7.84 4.24
N VAL A 41 0.19 8.54 5.16
CA VAL A 41 -0.28 9.92 4.96
C VAL A 41 0.89 10.87 4.79
N ASP A 42 1.96 10.64 5.53
CA ASP A 42 3.18 11.47 5.47
C ASP A 42 4.07 11.14 4.25
N SER A 43 3.74 10.11 3.47
CA SER A 43 4.60 9.59 2.41
C SER A 43 3.98 9.68 1.01
N TYR A 44 4.32 10.74 0.28
CA TYR A 44 3.94 10.93 -1.12
C TYR A 44 4.29 9.73 -2.04
N PRO A 45 5.49 9.10 -1.91
CA PRO A 45 5.83 7.94 -2.72
C PRO A 45 4.88 6.75 -2.56
N ILE A 46 4.29 6.54 -1.38
CA ILE A 46 3.33 5.45 -1.16
C ILE A 46 2.06 5.66 -1.95
N THR A 47 1.57 6.89 -1.98
CA THR A 47 0.39 7.24 -2.78
C THR A 47 0.64 6.96 -4.26
N ARG A 48 1.84 7.31 -4.78
CA ARG A 48 2.24 7.00 -6.16
C ARG A 48 2.34 5.50 -6.43
N ILE A 49 2.92 4.74 -5.51
CA ILE A 49 3.03 3.28 -5.67
C ILE A 49 1.65 2.64 -5.75
N LEU A 50 0.73 3.03 -4.88
CA LEU A 50 -0.63 2.50 -4.88
C LEU A 50 -1.39 2.90 -6.14
N GLU A 51 -1.21 4.13 -6.62
CA GLU A 51 -1.80 4.62 -7.87
C GLU A 51 -1.35 3.75 -9.05
N GLU A 52 -0.05 3.50 -9.17
CA GLU A 52 0.46 2.64 -10.24
C GLU A 52 0.02 1.19 -10.09
N ALA A 53 -0.01 0.65 -8.87
CA ALA A 53 -0.47 -0.72 -8.64
C ALA A 53 -1.96 -0.92 -9.02
N ILE A 54 -2.79 0.09 -8.78
CA ILE A 54 -4.22 0.06 -9.11
C ILE A 54 -4.45 0.22 -10.62
N ASN A 55 -3.63 1.04 -11.30
CA ASN A 55 -3.75 1.28 -12.74
C ASN A 55 -3.04 0.22 -13.60
N HIS A 56 -2.08 -0.52 -13.04
CA HIS A 56 -1.32 -1.52 -13.78
C HIS A 56 -2.20 -2.67 -14.27
N TYR A 57 -2.21 -2.90 -15.58
CA TYR A 57 -3.16 -3.78 -16.27
C TYR A 57 -3.22 -5.21 -15.71
N SER A 58 -2.06 -5.82 -15.41
CA SER A 58 -1.99 -7.18 -14.87
C SER A 58 -2.08 -7.21 -13.34
N PHE A 59 -1.43 -6.25 -12.66
CA PHE A 59 -1.26 -6.29 -11.20
C PHE A 59 -2.55 -5.92 -10.48
N ARG A 60 -3.35 -4.99 -11.02
CA ARG A 60 -4.64 -4.58 -10.44
C ARG A 60 -5.59 -5.74 -10.16
N ARG A 61 -5.50 -6.82 -10.96
CA ARG A 61 -6.33 -8.03 -10.80
C ARG A 61 -6.08 -8.72 -9.45
N ARG A 62 -4.90 -8.53 -8.85
CA ARG A 62 -4.53 -9.06 -7.53
C ARG A 62 -5.15 -8.26 -6.39
N LEU A 63 -5.55 -7.02 -6.65
CA LEU A 63 -6.07 -6.08 -5.65
C LEU A 63 -7.60 -6.12 -5.56
N SER A 64 -8.25 -7.12 -6.16
CA SER A 64 -9.71 -7.27 -6.15
C SER A 64 -10.32 -7.41 -4.74
N HIS A 65 -9.55 -7.92 -3.78
CA HIS A 65 -10.00 -8.13 -2.40
C HIS A 65 -9.36 -7.13 -1.41
N PRO A 66 -10.11 -6.62 -0.41
CA PRO A 66 -9.58 -5.76 0.64
C PRO A 66 -8.34 -6.32 1.34
N GLY A 67 -8.32 -7.64 1.60
CA GLY A 67 -7.18 -8.32 2.20
C GLY A 67 -5.91 -8.23 1.35
N ALA A 68 -6.03 -8.27 0.01
CA ALA A 68 -4.89 -8.14 -0.89
C ALA A 68 -4.31 -6.72 -0.88
N ILE A 69 -5.17 -5.71 -0.83
CA ILE A 69 -4.77 -4.30 -0.69
C ILE A 69 -4.07 -4.09 0.65
N ARG A 70 -4.64 -4.63 1.74
CA ARG A 70 -4.01 -4.64 3.07
C ARG A 70 -2.63 -5.28 3.03
N SER A 71 -2.48 -6.44 2.37
CA SER A 71 -1.18 -7.10 2.21
C SER A 71 -0.19 -6.27 1.42
N LEU A 72 -0.61 -5.63 0.33
CA LEU A 72 0.27 -4.73 -0.42
C LEU A 72 0.78 -3.59 0.47
N ILE A 73 -0.12 -2.90 1.17
CA ILE A 73 0.22 -1.79 2.05
C ILE A 73 1.20 -2.23 3.15
N LEU A 74 0.94 -3.36 3.80
CA LEU A 74 1.83 -3.90 4.84
C LEU A 74 3.19 -4.35 4.29
N LEU A 75 3.24 -4.85 3.05
CA LEU A 75 4.51 -5.11 2.37
C LEU A 75 5.29 -3.81 2.14
N LEU A 76 4.63 -2.75 1.66
CA LEU A 76 5.26 -1.44 1.45
C LEU A 76 5.77 -0.87 2.78
N TYR A 77 4.98 -0.98 3.85
CA TYR A 77 5.39 -0.56 5.19
C TYR A 77 6.66 -1.29 5.64
N ALA A 78 6.69 -2.62 5.50
CA ALA A 78 7.87 -3.42 5.84
C ALA A 78 9.10 -2.95 5.06
N ARG A 79 8.97 -2.77 3.74
CA ARG A 79 10.08 -2.35 2.88
C ARG A 79 10.54 -0.92 3.15
N GLY A 80 9.63 0.02 3.34
CA GLY A 80 9.96 1.41 3.65
C GLY A 80 10.66 1.59 5.01
N ARG A 81 10.38 0.70 5.97
CA ARG A 81 11.03 0.67 7.29
C ARG A 81 12.30 -0.20 7.34
N GLY A 82 12.69 -0.82 6.23
CA GLY A 82 13.82 -1.78 6.21
C GLY A 82 13.57 -3.05 7.02
N GLU A 83 12.30 -3.36 7.33
CA GLU A 83 11.92 -4.53 8.10
C GLU A 83 11.68 -5.78 7.22
N PRO A 84 12.05 -6.98 7.69
CA PRO A 84 11.67 -8.21 7.02
C PRO A 84 10.13 -8.39 6.98
N PRO A 85 9.53 -8.72 5.82
CA PRO A 85 8.07 -8.85 5.69
C PRO A 85 7.44 -9.80 6.72
N TYR A 86 8.09 -10.92 7.06
CA TYR A 86 7.55 -11.86 8.04
C TYR A 86 7.40 -11.27 9.45
N LYS A 87 8.25 -10.31 9.86
CA LYS A 87 8.14 -9.65 11.17
C LYS A 87 6.91 -8.75 11.22
N VAL A 88 6.71 -7.96 10.18
CA VAL A 88 5.53 -7.09 10.02
C VAL A 88 4.25 -7.90 9.92
N ALA A 89 4.27 -8.99 9.15
CA ALA A 89 3.13 -9.90 9.03
C ALA A 89 2.70 -10.47 10.40
N ARG A 90 3.66 -10.93 11.20
CA ARG A 90 3.40 -11.41 12.57
C ARG A 90 2.88 -10.29 13.48
N ARG A 91 3.47 -9.09 13.40
CA ARG A 91 3.06 -7.92 14.21
C ARG A 91 1.59 -7.57 14.00
N TYR A 92 1.08 -7.68 12.77
CA TYR A 92 -0.29 -7.27 12.43
C TYR A 92 -1.26 -8.42 12.13
N GLY A 93 -0.90 -9.64 12.54
CA GLY A 93 -1.79 -10.80 12.48
C GLY A 93 -2.18 -11.23 11.07
N ILE A 94 -1.25 -11.21 10.12
CA ILE A 94 -1.44 -11.75 8.77
C ILE A 94 -0.44 -12.85 8.45
N ALA A 95 -0.78 -13.73 7.51
CA ALA A 95 0.14 -14.78 7.09
C ALA A 95 1.31 -14.17 6.28
N PRO A 96 2.59 -14.45 6.63
CA PRO A 96 3.75 -13.93 5.87
C PRO A 96 3.69 -14.23 4.37
N GLU A 97 3.14 -15.38 4.02
CA GLU A 97 2.93 -15.81 2.64
C GLU A 97 2.03 -14.85 1.84
N GLN A 98 1.12 -14.11 2.47
CA GLN A 98 0.34 -13.07 1.78
C GLN A 98 1.24 -11.92 1.30
N LEU A 99 2.22 -11.51 2.11
CA LEU A 99 3.18 -10.47 1.72
C LEU A 99 4.13 -10.99 0.62
N TYR A 100 4.63 -12.22 0.75
CA TYR A 100 5.49 -12.81 -0.27
C TYR A 100 4.77 -13.02 -1.60
N ARG A 101 3.47 -13.35 -1.60
CA ARG A 101 2.66 -13.39 -2.83
C ARG A 101 2.57 -12.03 -3.52
N MET A 102 2.42 -10.95 -2.74
CA MET A 102 2.41 -9.59 -3.30
C MET A 102 3.77 -9.23 -3.88
N GLU A 103 4.85 -9.52 -3.17
CA GLU A 103 6.21 -9.29 -3.65
C GLU A 103 6.49 -10.05 -4.95
N ARG A 104 6.13 -11.34 -5.01
CA ARG A 104 6.26 -12.14 -6.24
C ARG A 104 5.39 -11.58 -7.37
N GLY A 105 4.19 -11.08 -7.05
CA GLY A 105 3.33 -10.37 -7.99
C GLY A 105 4.03 -9.15 -8.58
N LEU A 106 4.60 -8.28 -7.74
CA LEU A 106 5.32 -7.08 -8.17
C LEU A 106 6.50 -7.43 -9.07
N LYS A 107 7.26 -8.48 -8.73
CA LYS A 107 8.39 -8.97 -9.56
C LYS A 107 7.91 -9.51 -10.91
N LYS A 108 6.87 -10.35 -10.89
CA LYS A 108 6.30 -10.95 -12.11
C LYS A 108 5.75 -9.89 -13.06
N ASP A 109 5.15 -8.84 -12.51
CA ASP A 109 4.50 -7.78 -13.26
C ASP A 109 5.47 -6.60 -13.56
N GLY A 110 6.78 -6.73 -13.30
CA GLY A 110 7.79 -5.72 -13.62
C GLY A 110 7.77 -4.45 -12.75
N MET A 111 6.96 -4.43 -11.70
CA MET A 111 6.75 -3.26 -10.84
C MET A 111 7.72 -3.17 -9.66
N TYR A 112 8.44 -4.26 -9.35
CA TYR A 112 9.23 -4.35 -8.12
C TYR A 112 10.32 -3.29 -8.03
N GLU A 113 11.07 -3.04 -9.11
CA GLU A 113 12.13 -2.03 -9.12
C GLU A 113 11.57 -0.61 -8.92
N PHE A 114 10.47 -0.28 -9.61
CA PHE A 114 9.77 0.99 -9.41
C PHE A 114 9.36 1.18 -7.94
N VAL A 115 8.77 0.15 -7.33
CA VAL A 115 8.37 0.18 -5.91
C VAL A 115 9.57 0.42 -5.00
N MET A 116 10.66 -0.32 -5.18
CA MET A 116 11.85 -0.20 -4.32
C MET A 116 12.53 1.17 -4.49
N ASN A 117 12.59 1.70 -5.71
CA ASN A 117 13.15 3.03 -5.98
C ASN A 117 12.29 4.14 -5.35
N ALA A 118 10.96 4.06 -5.49
CA ALA A 118 10.05 5.01 -4.88
C ALA A 118 10.12 4.98 -3.35
N LEU A 119 10.28 3.79 -2.75
CA LEU A 119 10.47 3.65 -1.30
C LEU A 119 11.82 4.21 -0.83
N SER A 120 12.89 4.02 -1.59
CA SER A 120 14.21 4.60 -1.28
C SER A 120 14.16 6.12 -1.19
N LEU A 121 13.43 6.76 -2.12
CA LEU A 121 13.20 8.21 -2.11
C LEU A 121 12.32 8.70 -0.96
N ALA A 122 11.56 7.80 -0.31
CA ALA A 122 10.73 8.13 0.85
C ALA A 122 11.49 8.06 2.18
N SER A 123 12.62 7.37 2.21
CA SER A 123 13.40 7.08 3.42
C SER A 123 14.67 7.93 3.54
N GLY A 124 14.92 8.84 2.58
CA GLY A 124 16.00 9.84 2.61
C GLY A 124 15.45 11.25 2.76
#